data_AF-A0A432K233-F1
#
_entry.id   AF-A0A432K233-F1
#
_cell.length_a   1.000
_cell.length_b   1.000
_cell.length_c   1.000
_cell.angle_alpha   90.00
_cell.angle_beta   90.00
_cell.angle_gamma   90.00
#
_symmetry.space_group_name_H-M   'P 1'
#
loop_
_entity.id
_entity.type
_entity.pdbx_description
1 polymer ?
#
loop_
_entity_poly.entity_id
_entity_poly.type
_entity_poly.pdbx_seq_one_letter_code
_entity_poly.pdbx_strand_id
1 'polypeptide(L)'
;VNLDNPSCWLKGIFRKHRKGFDPSRHILIHNFFKYLETKNGSLEINEIENINYPCLNKVCEHYNQSIQTTFSRHIDHKSKRQITLVECNCGHKYTHSYIASQHKYFVRIKEYGSVWHSKLNQLLVEKKMSIRAIARMLGCDSKTINKFKSIKVVGDSTPKTELKEKQEIWQQHIRKNPKSGITELRKKKPALFAFLYRNCKEWLQKQQYHKSKPNSKLRINWKARDLEILEELRIARSNALKENPKKRITKSLLLIMVKKEKMFYNNQEKLKNCEEYLSKTHESKYFHRKKRLVISALEMKDEKAEITYWTLLRKAGIRKEYLNYELIQITKGIVNGTFELSRQALIKTA
;
A
#
# COMPACT_ATOMS: atom_id res chain seq x y z
N VAL A 1 -28.29 -22.31 18.27
CA VAL A 1 -26.97 -21.63 18.34
C VAL A 1 -27.02 -20.69 19.52
N ASN A 2 -26.23 -20.89 20.57
CA ASN A 2 -26.16 -19.94 21.69
C ASN A 2 -25.14 -18.85 21.36
N LEU A 3 -25.60 -17.61 21.20
CA LEU A 3 -24.73 -16.49 20.84
C LEU A 3 -23.92 -15.98 22.03
N ASP A 4 -24.37 -16.14 23.27
CA ASP A 4 -23.65 -15.68 24.46
C ASP A 4 -22.44 -16.55 24.79
N ASN A 5 -22.39 -17.77 24.25
CA ASN A 5 -21.22 -18.62 24.34
C ASN A 5 -20.05 -18.08 23.49
N PRO A 6 -18.90 -17.70 24.08
CA PRO A 6 -17.74 -17.17 23.35
C PRO A 6 -17.09 -18.18 22.39
N SER A 7 -17.33 -19.48 22.60
CA SER A 7 -16.86 -20.59 21.76
C SER A 7 -17.87 -21.03 20.69
N CYS A 8 -18.96 -20.27 20.50
CA CYS A 8 -19.99 -20.51 19.50
C CYS A 8 -19.39 -20.68 18.09
N TRP A 9 -19.78 -21.76 17.39
CA TRP A 9 -19.23 -22.09 16.08
C TRP A 9 -19.52 -21.00 15.03
N LEU A 10 -20.69 -20.36 15.12
CA LEU A 10 -21.09 -19.29 14.20
C LEU A 10 -20.23 -18.04 14.39
N LYS A 11 -19.83 -17.71 15.63
CA LYS A 11 -18.83 -16.65 15.86
C LYS A 11 -17.44 -17.06 15.38
N GLY A 12 -17.09 -18.34 15.54
CA GLY A 12 -15.79 -18.88 15.18
C GLY A 12 -15.51 -18.90 13.67
N ILE A 13 -16.51 -19.25 12.86
CA ILE A 13 -16.36 -19.42 11.41
C ILE A 13 -16.19 -18.10 10.64
N PHE A 14 -16.57 -16.96 11.22
CA PHE A 14 -16.30 -15.62 10.67
C PHE A 14 -15.03 -14.96 11.23
N ARG A 15 -14.31 -15.62 12.14
CA ARG A 15 -13.04 -15.15 12.71
C ARG A 15 -11.86 -15.87 12.03
N LYS A 16 -10.62 -15.52 12.41
CA LYS A 16 -9.42 -16.22 11.92
C LYS A 16 -9.54 -17.72 12.19
N HIS A 17 -9.53 -18.53 11.13
CA HIS A 17 -9.71 -19.98 11.20
C HIS A 17 -8.53 -20.63 11.94
N ARG A 18 -8.72 -20.89 13.24
CA ARG A 18 -7.76 -21.59 14.11
C ARG A 18 -8.14 -23.06 14.35
N LYS A 19 -9.29 -23.51 13.84
CA LYS A 19 -9.82 -24.87 13.91
C LYS A 19 -10.60 -25.23 12.65
N GLY A 20 -10.72 -26.52 12.34
CA GLY A 20 -11.59 -27.02 11.28
C GLY A 20 -13.07 -26.83 11.62
N PHE A 21 -13.89 -26.53 10.62
CA PHE A 21 -15.35 -26.48 10.75
C PHE A 21 -15.95 -27.57 9.88
N ASP A 22 -17.05 -28.15 10.36
CA ASP A 22 -17.79 -29.14 9.59
C ASP A 22 -18.31 -28.54 8.27
N PRO A 23 -18.20 -29.24 7.13
CA PRO A 23 -18.68 -28.77 5.83
C PRO A 23 -20.15 -28.29 5.84
N SER A 24 -21.03 -28.91 6.64
CA SER A 24 -22.44 -28.50 6.75
C SER A 24 -22.61 -27.05 7.23
N ARG A 25 -21.71 -26.57 8.10
CA ARG A 25 -21.72 -25.19 8.61
C ARG A 25 -21.36 -24.18 7.53
N HIS A 26 -20.47 -24.56 6.62
CA HIS A 26 -20.13 -23.74 5.46
C HIS A 26 -21.30 -23.66 4.47
N ILE A 27 -21.99 -24.78 4.22
CA ILE A 27 -23.18 -24.84 3.37
C ILE A 27 -24.29 -23.94 3.92
N LEU A 28 -24.54 -23.99 5.23
CA LEU A 28 -25.54 -23.14 5.89
C LEU A 28 -25.26 -21.64 5.72
N ILE A 29 -24.02 -21.21 5.88
CA ILE A 29 -23.62 -19.80 5.69
C ILE A 29 -23.76 -19.39 4.23
N HIS A 30 -23.33 -20.26 3.31
CA HIS A 30 -23.44 -19.99 1.88
C HIS A 30 -24.91 -19.84 1.45
N ASN A 31 -25.79 -20.72 1.92
CA ASN A 31 -27.22 -20.64 1.65
C ASN A 31 -27.86 -19.39 2.27
N PHE A 32 -27.42 -18.97 3.47
CA PHE A 32 -27.86 -17.71 4.08
C PHE A 32 -27.44 -16.49 3.24
N PHE A 33 -26.21 -16.45 2.72
CA PHE A 33 -25.78 -15.37 1.83
C PHE A 33 -26.55 -15.36 0.51
N LYS A 34 -26.81 -16.52 -0.10
CA LYS A 34 -27.69 -16.60 -1.27
C LYS A 34 -29.09 -16.09 -0.97
N TYR A 35 -29.66 -16.44 0.18
CA TYR A 35 -30.95 -15.92 0.62
C TYR A 35 -30.91 -14.39 0.78
N LEU A 36 -29.87 -13.83 1.39
CA LEU A 36 -29.69 -12.38 1.48
C LEU A 36 -29.53 -11.72 0.11
N GLU A 37 -28.80 -12.33 -0.82
CA GLU A 37 -28.67 -11.84 -2.20
C GLU A 37 -30.02 -11.82 -2.91
N THR A 38 -30.84 -12.87 -2.72
CA THR A 38 -32.21 -12.91 -3.26
C THR A 38 -33.15 -11.89 -2.61
N LYS A 39 -32.93 -11.53 -1.35
CA LYS A 39 -33.72 -10.50 -0.62
C LYS A 39 -33.24 -9.07 -0.88
N ASN A 40 -31.94 -8.89 -1.12
CA ASN A 40 -31.31 -7.60 -1.42
C ASN A 40 -31.43 -7.23 -2.91
N GLY A 41 -31.80 -8.19 -3.77
CA GLY A 41 -32.17 -7.95 -5.17
C GLY A 41 -33.47 -7.16 -5.34
N SER A 42 -34.21 -6.90 -4.25
CA SER A 42 -35.50 -6.20 -4.24
C SER A 42 -35.55 -5.05 -3.22
N LEU A 43 -34.47 -4.27 -3.08
CA LEU A 43 -34.64 -2.89 -2.62
C LEU A 43 -35.12 -2.09 -3.83
N GLU A 44 -36.44 -2.09 -3.97
CA GLU A 44 -37.16 -1.46 -5.05
C GLU A 44 -36.78 0.01 -5.20
N ILE A 45 -36.76 0.41 -6.46
CA ILE A 45 -36.47 1.72 -7.03
C ILE A 45 -37.34 2.86 -6.45
N ASN A 46 -38.36 2.54 -5.65
CA ASN A 46 -39.37 3.45 -5.11
C ASN A 46 -38.87 4.42 -4.02
N GLU A 47 -37.75 4.15 -3.33
CA GLU A 47 -37.22 5.10 -2.31
C GLU A 47 -36.31 6.21 -2.88
N ILE A 48 -35.88 6.11 -4.14
CA ILE A 48 -34.96 7.08 -4.76
C ILE A 48 -35.68 8.38 -5.16
N GLU A 49 -37.00 8.33 -5.34
CA GLU A 49 -37.79 9.47 -5.81
C GLU A 49 -38.18 10.47 -4.71
N ASN A 50 -38.22 10.04 -3.44
CA ASN A 50 -38.66 10.87 -2.31
C ASN A 50 -37.54 11.29 -1.34
N ILE A 51 -36.30 11.39 -1.81
CA ILE A 51 -35.19 11.89 -0.99
C ILE A 51 -35.33 13.40 -0.81
N ASN A 52 -35.66 13.80 0.42
CA ASN A 52 -35.66 15.20 0.82
C ASN A 52 -34.21 15.69 1.02
N TYR A 53 -33.85 16.82 0.40
CA TYR A 53 -32.48 17.35 0.45
C TYR A 53 -32.42 18.57 1.36
N PRO A 54 -31.99 18.46 2.63
CA PRO A 54 -32.04 19.59 3.55
C PRO A 54 -30.86 20.55 3.42
N CYS A 55 -30.98 21.75 3.99
CA CYS A 55 -29.84 22.63 4.22
C CYS A 55 -28.90 22.01 5.27
N LEU A 56 -27.62 21.84 4.92
CA LEU A 56 -26.59 21.28 5.83
C LEU A 56 -25.73 22.35 6.52
N ASN A 57 -26.07 23.62 6.35
CA ASN A 57 -25.39 24.72 7.03
C ASN A 57 -25.91 24.87 8.47
N LYS A 58 -25.14 24.40 9.46
CA LYS A 58 -25.53 24.42 10.89
C LYS A 58 -25.88 25.79 11.47
N VAL A 59 -25.41 26.87 10.85
CA VAL A 59 -25.64 28.25 11.31
C VAL A 59 -26.69 28.98 10.49
N CYS A 60 -27.41 28.24 9.64
CA CYS A 60 -28.55 28.76 8.91
C CYS A 60 -29.84 28.53 9.72
N GLU A 61 -30.79 29.45 9.64
CA GLU A 61 -32.05 29.41 10.40
C GLU A 61 -32.90 28.19 10.03
N HIS A 62 -32.89 27.79 8.75
CA HIS A 62 -33.60 26.61 8.25
C HIS A 62 -32.66 25.39 8.12
N TYR A 63 -31.68 25.25 9.02
CA TYR A 63 -30.83 24.07 9.09
C TYR A 63 -31.67 22.78 9.20
N ASN A 64 -31.28 21.77 8.43
CA ASN A 64 -31.96 20.48 8.31
C ASN A 64 -33.39 20.55 7.73
N GLN A 65 -33.78 21.67 7.10
CA GLN A 65 -35.04 21.83 6.37
C GLN A 65 -34.78 21.94 4.86
N SER A 66 -35.73 21.49 4.05
CA SER A 66 -35.62 21.46 2.58
C SER A 66 -36.43 22.52 1.85
N ILE A 67 -37.04 23.44 2.61
CA ILE A 67 -37.95 24.47 2.08
C ILE A 67 -37.20 25.44 1.14
N GLN A 68 -35.87 25.56 1.28
CA GLN A 68 -35.04 26.56 0.62
C GLN A 68 -33.87 25.93 -0.18
N THR A 69 -34.07 24.70 -0.66
CA THR A 69 -33.07 23.95 -1.42
C THR A 69 -33.57 23.58 -2.79
N THR A 70 -32.72 23.77 -3.81
CA THR A 70 -32.92 23.26 -5.16
C THR A 70 -31.90 22.16 -5.43
N PHE A 71 -32.19 21.28 -6.40
CA PHE A 71 -31.25 20.22 -6.76
C PHE A 71 -31.23 19.91 -8.26
N SER A 72 -30.09 19.42 -8.73
CA SER A 72 -29.90 18.91 -10.09
C SER A 72 -29.18 17.57 -10.06
N ARG A 73 -29.50 16.67 -10.99
CA ARG A 73 -28.91 15.33 -11.08
C ARG A 73 -27.98 15.25 -12.29
N HIS A 74 -26.81 14.66 -12.11
CA HIS A 74 -25.87 14.38 -13.19
C HIS A 74 -25.14 13.06 -12.95
N ILE A 75 -24.60 12.48 -14.02
CA ILE A 75 -23.82 11.25 -13.95
C ILE A 75 -22.34 11.61 -13.89
N ASP A 76 -21.63 11.10 -12.89
CA ASP A 76 -20.18 11.29 -12.80
C ASP A 76 -19.45 10.46 -13.87
N HIS A 77 -18.73 11.12 -14.77
CA HIS A 77 -18.08 10.43 -15.89
C HIS A 77 -17.10 9.33 -15.47
N LYS A 78 -16.46 9.48 -14.30
CA LYS A 78 -15.43 8.56 -13.80
C LYS A 78 -16.01 7.37 -13.05
N SER A 79 -16.93 7.62 -12.12
CA SER A 79 -17.53 6.60 -11.27
C SER A 79 -18.84 6.04 -11.81
N LYS A 80 -19.38 6.62 -12.89
CA LYS A 80 -20.64 6.24 -13.54
C LYS A 80 -21.85 6.24 -12.59
N ARG A 81 -21.74 6.91 -11.44
CA ARG A 81 -22.80 7.02 -10.44
C ARG A 81 -23.62 8.28 -10.64
N GLN A 82 -24.89 8.22 -10.29
CA GLN A 82 -25.75 9.39 -10.18
C GLN A 82 -25.30 10.24 -8.98
N ILE A 83 -25.09 11.53 -9.22
CA ILE A 83 -24.78 12.55 -8.22
C ILE A 83 -25.87 13.61 -8.28
N THR A 84 -26.48 13.88 -7.12
CA THR A 84 -27.38 15.02 -6.94
C THR A 84 -26.59 16.19 -6.35
N LEU A 85 -26.52 17.32 -7.06
CA LEU A 85 -26.02 18.59 -6.53
C LEU A 85 -27.19 19.33 -5.88
N VAL A 86 -27.05 19.67 -4.60
CA VAL A 86 -28.02 20.43 -3.83
C VAL A 86 -27.45 21.81 -3.55
N GLU A 87 -28.27 22.83 -3.80
CA GLU A 87 -27.94 24.22 -3.54
C GLU A 87 -29.00 24.86 -2.64
N CYS A 88 -28.56 25.53 -1.58
CA CYS A 88 -29.43 26.24 -0.66
C CYS A 88 -29.29 27.75 -0.87
N ASN A 89 -30.36 28.52 -0.64
CA ASN A 89 -30.36 29.98 -0.72
C ASN A 89 -29.31 30.65 0.20
N CYS A 90 -28.89 29.99 1.29
CA CYS A 90 -27.83 30.48 2.18
C CYS A 90 -26.42 30.37 1.56
N GLY A 91 -26.35 29.92 0.30
CA GLY A 91 -25.14 29.68 -0.48
C GLY A 91 -24.47 28.33 -0.19
N HIS A 92 -25.05 27.50 0.67
CA HIS A 92 -24.48 26.19 0.98
C HIS A 92 -24.74 25.21 -0.16
N LYS A 93 -23.69 24.54 -0.65
CA LYS A 93 -23.77 23.58 -1.75
C LYS A 93 -23.11 22.26 -1.38
N TYR A 94 -23.77 21.15 -1.69
CA TYR A 94 -23.20 19.83 -1.46
C TYR A 94 -23.69 18.82 -2.50
N THR A 95 -22.91 17.75 -2.68
CA THR A 95 -23.31 16.61 -3.52
C THR A 95 -23.76 15.45 -2.66
N HIS A 96 -24.88 14.82 -3.04
CA HIS A 96 -25.43 13.61 -2.45
C HIS A 96 -25.36 12.48 -3.49
N SER A 97 -24.79 11.33 -3.10
CA SER A 97 -24.60 10.20 -4.02
C SER A 97 -24.69 8.88 -3.28
N TYR A 98 -25.27 7.85 -3.90
CA TYR A 98 -25.33 6.52 -3.33
C TYR A 98 -24.09 5.69 -3.69
N ILE A 99 -23.52 4.98 -2.72
CA ILE A 99 -22.37 4.08 -2.91
C ILE A 99 -22.86 2.64 -2.75
N ALA A 100 -23.13 1.97 -3.87
CA ALA A 100 -23.69 0.62 -3.91
C ALA A 100 -22.85 -0.40 -3.12
N SER A 101 -21.52 -0.35 -3.24
CA SER A 101 -20.61 -1.29 -2.54
C SER A 101 -20.64 -1.18 -1.02
N GLN A 102 -21.08 -0.04 -0.48
CA GLN A 102 -21.18 0.21 0.96
C GLN A 102 -22.63 0.34 1.42
N HIS A 103 -23.57 0.18 0.50
CA HIS A 103 -25.00 0.31 0.73
C HIS A 103 -25.38 1.58 1.51
N LYS A 104 -24.76 2.72 1.17
CA LYS A 104 -24.95 3.98 1.93
C LYS A 104 -24.88 5.22 1.06
N TYR A 105 -25.57 6.27 1.50
CA TYR A 105 -25.44 7.60 0.93
C TYR A 105 -24.18 8.31 1.42
N PHE A 106 -23.60 9.11 0.53
CA PHE A 106 -22.41 9.89 0.78
C PHE A 106 -22.65 11.34 0.40
N VAL A 107 -22.43 12.22 1.38
CA VAL A 107 -22.50 13.67 1.24
C VAL A 107 -21.10 14.25 1.14
N ARG A 108 -20.90 15.17 0.19
CA ARG A 108 -19.68 15.96 0.09
C ARG A 108 -20.01 17.44 -0.06
N ILE A 109 -19.56 18.23 0.91
CA ILE A 109 -19.67 19.69 0.87
C ILE A 109 -18.82 20.22 -0.29
N LYS A 110 -19.42 21.07 -1.13
CA LYS A 110 -18.78 21.80 -2.22
C LYS A 110 -18.47 23.22 -1.79
N GLU A 111 -19.47 23.90 -1.23
CA GLU A 111 -19.37 25.29 -0.77
C GLU A 111 -20.11 25.46 0.55
N TYR A 112 -19.54 26.26 1.45
CA TYR A 112 -20.13 26.49 2.78
C TYR A 112 -21.22 27.57 2.76
N GLY A 113 -21.15 28.52 1.83
CA GLY A 113 -22.13 29.59 1.67
C GLY A 113 -21.82 30.88 2.45
N SER A 114 -22.49 31.96 2.05
CA SER A 114 -22.28 33.31 2.60
C SER A 114 -22.61 33.37 4.08
N VAL A 115 -23.73 32.77 4.50
CA VAL A 115 -24.18 32.74 5.90
C VAL A 115 -23.12 32.08 6.81
N TRP A 116 -22.56 30.96 6.36
CA TRP A 116 -21.51 30.27 7.09
C TRP A 116 -20.24 31.12 7.20
N HIS A 117 -19.83 31.78 6.10
CA HIS A 117 -18.65 32.64 6.08
C HIS A 117 -18.82 33.87 6.97
N SER A 118 -19.97 34.53 6.95
CA SER A 118 -20.28 35.66 7.82
C SER A 118 -20.18 35.27 9.29
N LYS A 119 -20.76 34.12 9.67
CA LYS A 119 -20.68 33.64 11.05
C LYS A 119 -19.25 33.29 11.47
N LEU A 120 -18.46 32.66 10.60
CA LEU A 120 -17.04 32.40 10.86
C LEU A 120 -16.28 33.70 11.19
N ASN A 121 -16.51 34.76 10.42
CA ASN A 121 -15.81 36.02 10.61
C ASN A 121 -16.15 36.67 11.94
N GLN A 122 -17.44 36.71 12.26
CA GLN A 122 -17.92 37.20 13.55
C GLN A 122 -17.18 36.51 14.70
N LEU A 123 -17.14 35.17 14.68
CA LEU A 123 -16.50 34.36 15.71
C LEU A 123 -14.97 34.54 15.79
N LEU A 124 -14.32 34.80 14.65
CA LEU A 124 -12.88 35.08 14.62
C LEU A 124 -12.53 36.47 15.17
N VAL A 125 -13.40 37.47 14.97
CA VAL A 125 -13.23 38.83 15.50
C VAL A 125 -13.44 38.86 17.01
N GLU A 126 -14.47 38.16 17.51
CA GLU A 126 -14.78 38.11 18.93
C GLU A 126 -13.64 37.47 19.77
N LYS A 127 -12.76 36.65 19.17
CA LYS A 127 -11.58 36.01 19.79
C LYS A 127 -11.81 35.25 21.11
N LYS A 128 -13.07 34.95 21.46
CA LYS A 128 -13.44 34.27 22.72
C LYS A 128 -13.34 32.75 22.68
N MET A 129 -13.14 32.15 21.51
CA MET A 129 -13.28 30.71 21.31
C MET A 129 -12.06 30.08 20.65
N SER A 130 -11.73 28.84 21.05
CA SER A 130 -10.70 28.06 20.36
C SER A 130 -11.14 27.67 18.94
N ILE A 131 -10.19 27.45 18.04
CA ILE A 131 -10.46 27.00 16.66
C ILE A 131 -11.31 25.72 16.62
N ARG A 132 -11.09 24.79 17.56
CA ARG A 132 -11.88 23.56 17.65
C ARG A 132 -13.32 23.83 18.12
N ALA A 133 -13.53 24.81 19.00
CA ALA A 133 -14.87 25.21 19.42
C ALA A 133 -15.64 25.88 18.27
N ILE A 134 -14.98 26.76 17.52
CA ILE A 134 -15.52 27.38 16.30
C ILE A 134 -15.91 26.30 15.27
N ALA A 135 -15.02 25.32 15.04
CA ALA A 135 -15.27 24.23 14.10
C ALA A 135 -16.52 23.41 14.44
N ARG A 136 -16.70 23.07 15.72
CA ARG A 136 -17.87 22.32 16.22
C ARG A 136 -19.18 23.07 15.97
N MET A 137 -19.21 24.38 16.30
CA MET A 137 -20.37 25.24 16.10
C MET A 137 -20.73 25.39 14.62
N LEU A 138 -19.72 25.56 13.77
CA LEU A 138 -19.89 25.69 12.32
C LEU A 138 -20.08 24.34 11.60
N GLY A 139 -20.06 23.21 12.31
CA GLY A 139 -20.30 21.89 11.73
C GLY A 139 -19.20 21.37 10.80
N CYS A 140 -17.94 21.74 11.04
CA CYS A 140 -16.81 21.32 10.19
C CYS A 140 -15.59 20.88 11.00
N ASP A 141 -14.54 20.41 10.30
CA ASP A 141 -13.26 20.07 10.92
C ASP A 141 -12.41 21.32 11.21
N SER A 142 -11.58 21.26 12.25
CA SER A 142 -10.65 22.34 12.62
C SER A 142 -9.71 22.77 11.48
N LYS A 143 -9.33 21.87 10.57
CA LYS A 143 -8.53 22.19 9.38
C LYS A 143 -9.30 23.06 8.39
N THR A 144 -10.61 22.90 8.28
CA THR A 144 -11.47 23.76 7.46
C THR A 144 -11.43 25.19 7.99
N ILE A 145 -11.58 25.37 9.31
CA ILE A 145 -11.48 26.70 9.93
C ILE A 145 -10.10 27.32 9.66
N ASN A 146 -9.02 26.56 9.83
CA ASN A 146 -7.68 27.07 9.55
C ASN A 146 -7.53 27.50 8.08
N LYS A 147 -8.03 26.72 7.14
CA LYS A 147 -8.02 27.05 5.70
C LYS A 147 -8.70 28.40 5.44
N PHE A 148 -9.90 28.62 5.99
CA PHE A 148 -10.66 29.84 5.72
C PHE A 148 -10.23 31.04 6.58
N LYS A 149 -9.66 30.80 7.77
CA LYS A 149 -8.98 31.84 8.56
C LYS A 149 -7.81 32.44 7.76
N SER A 150 -6.96 31.60 7.16
CA SER A 150 -5.81 32.10 6.36
C SER A 150 -6.21 32.89 5.12
N ILE A 151 -7.37 32.60 4.52
CA ILE A 151 -7.87 33.32 3.33
C ILE A 151 -8.28 34.76 3.68
N LYS A 152 -8.69 35.04 4.94
CA LYS A 152 -9.00 36.40 5.41
C LYS A 152 -7.84 37.15 6.06
N VAL A 153 -6.77 36.46 6.44
CA VAL A 153 -5.53 37.10 6.93
C VAL A 153 -4.76 37.84 5.82
N VAL A 154 -5.25 37.80 4.57
CA VAL A 154 -4.78 38.73 3.51
C VAL A 154 -5.13 40.20 3.84
N GLY A 155 -5.97 40.45 4.85
CA GLY A 155 -6.32 41.80 5.31
C GLY A 155 -5.79 42.22 6.68
N ASP A 156 -4.89 41.49 7.35
CA ASP A 156 -4.38 41.96 8.64
C ASP A 156 -2.93 41.53 8.96
N SER A 157 -2.03 42.49 8.77
CA SER A 157 -0.80 42.77 9.51
C SER A 157 -0.16 41.64 10.37
N THR A 158 0.48 40.65 9.74
CA THR A 158 1.76 40.18 10.33
C THR A 158 2.70 41.39 10.40
N PRO A 159 3.41 41.67 11.53
CA PRO A 159 4.26 42.84 11.62
C PRO A 159 5.23 42.81 10.43
N LYS A 160 5.12 43.79 9.51
CA LYS A 160 6.04 43.92 8.36
C LYS A 160 7.50 43.81 8.79
N THR A 161 7.78 44.14 10.06
CA THR A 161 9.04 44.00 10.79
C THR A 161 9.54 42.55 10.88
N GLU A 162 8.77 41.59 11.41
CA GLU A 162 9.26 40.20 11.62
C GLU A 162 9.55 39.50 10.28
N LEU A 163 8.72 39.75 9.26
CA LEU A 163 8.96 39.19 7.93
C LEU A 163 10.24 39.76 7.30
N LYS A 164 10.44 41.08 7.38
CA LYS A 164 11.65 41.74 6.88
C LYS A 164 12.90 41.24 7.60
N GLU A 165 12.87 41.16 8.93
CA GLU A 165 13.99 40.63 9.73
C GLU A 165 14.38 39.21 9.29
N LYS A 166 13.40 38.31 9.13
CA LYS A 166 13.68 36.94 8.68
C LYS A 166 14.16 36.90 7.22
N GLN A 167 13.67 37.79 6.36
CA GLN A 167 14.18 37.95 5.00
C GLN A 167 15.65 38.40 4.99
N GLU A 168 16.02 39.37 5.83
CA GLU A 168 17.39 39.84 6.00
C GLU A 168 18.32 38.74 6.53
N ILE A 169 17.89 38.01 7.56
CA ILE A 169 18.65 36.87 8.10
C ILE A 169 18.87 35.81 7.01
N TRP A 170 17.88 35.59 6.14
CA TRP A 170 18.01 34.65 5.02
C TRP A 170 18.95 35.17 3.92
N GLN A 171 18.90 36.45 3.56
CA GLN A 171 19.84 37.03 2.61
C GLN A 171 21.28 37.01 3.13
N GLN A 172 21.49 37.36 4.41
CA GLN A 172 22.80 37.22 5.05
C GLN A 172 23.28 35.76 5.03
N HIS A 173 22.36 34.81 5.23
CA HIS A 173 22.67 33.38 5.15
C HIS A 173 23.11 32.94 3.75
N ILE A 174 22.48 33.47 2.70
CA ILE A 174 22.92 33.27 1.30
C ILE A 174 24.32 33.88 1.10
N ARG A 175 24.53 35.14 1.50
CA ARG A 175 25.81 35.85 1.33
C ARG A 175 26.99 35.15 2.03
N LYS A 176 26.76 34.62 3.24
CA LYS A 176 27.77 33.85 4.00
C LYS A 176 28.08 32.47 3.40
N ASN A 177 27.28 31.98 2.44
CA ASN A 177 27.41 30.65 1.86
C ASN A 177 27.30 30.69 0.32
N PRO A 178 28.24 31.37 -0.38
CA PRO A 178 28.11 31.65 -1.82
C PRO A 178 28.17 30.40 -2.72
N LYS A 179 28.70 29.28 -2.21
CA LYS A 179 28.79 28.00 -2.95
C LYS A 179 27.63 27.05 -2.67
N SER A 180 26.73 27.38 -1.73
CA SER A 180 25.65 26.47 -1.32
C SER A 180 24.36 26.69 -2.10
N GLY A 181 23.78 25.58 -2.57
CA GLY A 181 22.45 25.59 -3.16
C GLY A 181 21.33 25.70 -2.13
N ILE A 182 20.11 25.98 -2.59
CA ILE A 182 18.91 26.13 -1.72
C ILE A 182 18.71 24.94 -0.76
N THR A 183 19.03 23.72 -1.20
CA THR A 183 18.88 22.50 -0.40
C THR A 183 19.85 22.46 0.78
N GLU A 184 21.09 22.90 0.59
CA GLU A 184 22.10 22.98 1.66
C GLU A 184 21.78 24.12 2.63
N LEU A 185 21.40 25.29 2.10
CA LEU A 185 21.02 26.44 2.90
C LEU A 185 19.82 26.11 3.81
N ARG A 186 18.83 25.39 3.27
CA ARG A 186 17.67 24.88 4.01
C ARG A 186 18.08 23.94 5.14
N LYS A 187 19.05 23.04 4.91
CA LYS A 187 19.52 22.12 5.95
C LYS A 187 20.17 22.86 7.12
N LYS A 188 20.91 23.95 6.85
CA LYS A 188 21.56 24.76 7.89
C LYS A 188 20.58 25.56 8.74
N LYS A 189 19.47 26.06 8.17
CA LYS A 189 18.44 26.84 8.89
C LYS A 189 17.01 26.39 8.52
N PRO A 190 16.57 25.21 8.98
CA PRO A 190 15.30 24.62 8.54
C PRO A 190 14.07 25.39 9.04
N ALA A 191 14.10 25.89 10.28
CA ALA A 191 12.98 26.65 10.85
C ALA A 191 12.76 28.00 10.13
N LEU A 192 13.85 28.72 9.83
CA LEU A 192 13.80 29.98 9.07
C LEU A 192 13.26 29.75 7.66
N PHE A 193 13.76 28.73 6.97
CA PHE A 193 13.25 28.36 5.65
C PHE A 193 11.77 27.99 5.69
N ALA A 194 11.34 27.20 6.67
CA ALA A 194 9.94 26.79 6.80
C ALA A 194 9.00 27.98 7.06
N PHE A 195 9.44 28.97 7.83
CA PHE A 195 8.70 30.23 8.01
C PHE A 195 8.56 30.99 6.69
N LEU A 196 9.67 31.25 6.00
CA LEU A 196 9.69 32.04 4.75
C LEU A 196 8.92 31.32 3.63
N TYR A 197 8.97 29.99 3.58
CA TYR A 197 8.22 29.20 2.61
C TYR A 197 6.70 29.32 2.81
N ARG A 198 6.22 29.45 4.05
CA ARG A 198 4.78 29.60 4.34
C ARG A 198 4.29 31.03 4.12
N ASN A 199 5.11 32.02 4.46
CA ASN A 199 4.69 33.43 4.50
C ASN A 199 5.10 34.23 3.25
N CYS A 200 6.17 33.87 2.54
CA CYS A 200 6.66 34.60 1.36
C CYS A 200 7.35 33.68 0.33
N LYS A 201 6.65 32.63 -0.11
CA LYS A 201 7.17 31.60 -1.02
C LYS A 201 7.77 32.18 -2.32
N GLU A 202 7.07 33.12 -2.95
CA GLU A 202 7.53 33.72 -4.21
C GLU A 202 8.83 34.49 -4.04
N TRP A 203 8.93 35.30 -2.97
CA TRP A 203 10.16 36.00 -2.63
C TRP A 203 11.31 35.01 -2.39
N LEU A 204 11.05 33.93 -1.66
CA LEU A 204 12.04 32.90 -1.36
C LEU A 204 12.55 32.19 -2.62
N GLN A 205 11.68 31.95 -3.60
CA GLN A 205 12.05 31.30 -4.86
C GLN A 205 12.84 32.21 -5.81
N LYS A 206 12.60 33.54 -5.75
CA LYS A 206 13.28 34.54 -6.59
C LYS A 206 14.70 34.90 -6.12
N GLN A 207 15.15 34.40 -4.96
CA GLN A 207 16.51 34.67 -4.48
C GLN A 207 17.56 33.97 -5.34
N GLN A 208 18.76 34.54 -5.41
CA GLN A 208 19.88 33.99 -6.16
C GLN A 208 20.59 32.91 -5.32
N TYR A 209 20.40 31.64 -5.69
CA TYR A 209 21.07 30.50 -5.08
C TYR A 209 22.17 29.98 -6.00
N HIS A 210 23.25 29.43 -5.42
CA HIS A 210 24.24 28.72 -6.21
C HIS A 210 23.60 27.51 -6.88
N LYS A 211 23.66 27.46 -8.21
CA LYS A 211 23.22 26.32 -9.01
C LYS A 211 24.36 25.32 -9.05
N SER A 212 24.31 24.28 -8.21
CA SER A 212 25.22 23.15 -8.43
C SER A 212 24.91 22.55 -9.79
N LYS A 213 25.93 22.27 -10.60
CA LYS A 213 25.75 21.41 -11.78
C LYS A 213 25.01 20.15 -11.33
N PRO A 214 23.99 19.68 -12.06
CA PRO A 214 23.41 18.37 -11.79
C PRO A 214 24.58 17.40 -11.69
N ASN A 215 24.65 16.62 -10.61
CA ASN A 215 25.62 15.54 -10.54
C ASN A 215 25.41 14.74 -11.83
N SER A 216 26.36 14.81 -12.77
CA SER A 216 26.30 13.96 -13.95
C SER A 216 26.30 12.57 -13.33
N LYS A 217 25.13 11.92 -13.32
CA LYS A 217 24.98 10.61 -12.68
C LYS A 217 26.16 9.81 -13.20
N LEU A 218 27.10 9.45 -12.31
CA LEU A 218 28.28 8.67 -12.66
C LEU A 218 27.76 7.58 -13.59
N ARG A 219 28.15 7.63 -14.86
CA ARG A 219 27.55 6.80 -15.90
C ARG A 219 27.85 5.37 -15.51
N ILE A 220 26.87 4.69 -14.91
CA ILE A 220 27.07 3.36 -14.35
C ILE A 220 27.45 2.45 -15.51
N ASN A 221 28.64 1.84 -15.43
CA ASN A 221 29.06 0.82 -16.37
C ASN A 221 28.28 -0.47 -16.07
N TRP A 222 27.13 -0.61 -16.73
CA TRP A 222 26.24 -1.76 -16.53
C TRP A 222 26.88 -3.09 -16.87
N LYS A 223 27.82 -3.14 -17.83
CA LYS A 223 28.52 -4.39 -18.18
C LYS A 223 29.42 -4.86 -17.04
N ALA A 224 30.25 -3.98 -16.49
CA ALA A 224 31.11 -4.30 -15.35
C ALA A 224 30.27 -4.69 -14.13
N ARG A 225 29.18 -3.97 -13.89
CA ARG A 225 28.23 -4.23 -12.80
C ARG A 225 27.54 -5.59 -12.94
N ASP A 226 27.13 -5.97 -14.15
CA ASP A 226 26.50 -7.27 -14.43
C ASP A 226 27.44 -8.42 -14.11
N LEU A 227 28.73 -8.29 -14.45
CA LEU A 227 29.75 -9.29 -14.10
C LEU A 227 30.03 -9.36 -12.60
N GLU A 228 30.09 -8.22 -11.91
CA GLU A 228 30.25 -8.14 -10.44
C GLU A 228 29.13 -8.90 -9.73
N ILE A 229 27.87 -8.60 -10.10
CA ILE A 229 26.70 -9.24 -9.49
C ILE A 229 26.63 -10.73 -9.85
N LEU A 230 27.02 -11.11 -11.06
CA LEU A 230 27.06 -12.51 -11.47
C LEU A 230 27.98 -13.33 -10.54
N GLU A 231 29.12 -12.77 -10.15
CA GLU A 231 30.04 -13.43 -9.24
C GLU A 231 29.47 -13.52 -7.81
N GLU A 232 28.83 -12.44 -7.32
CA GLU A 232 28.08 -12.48 -6.05
C GLU A 232 27.01 -13.60 -6.06
N LEU A 233 26.28 -13.75 -7.17
CA LEU A 233 25.25 -14.77 -7.33
C LEU A 233 25.81 -16.20 -7.34
N ARG A 234 26.98 -16.42 -7.95
CA ARG A 234 27.68 -17.72 -7.93
C ARG A 234 28.12 -18.10 -6.53
N ILE A 235 28.70 -17.16 -5.80
CA ILE A 235 29.10 -17.35 -4.40
C ILE A 235 27.87 -17.64 -3.55
N ALA A 236 26.79 -16.87 -3.70
CA ALA A 236 25.54 -17.08 -2.98
C ALA A 236 24.95 -18.48 -3.24
N ARG A 237 24.99 -18.97 -4.49
CA ARG A 237 24.53 -20.33 -4.82
C ARG A 237 25.40 -21.39 -4.15
N SER A 238 26.72 -21.24 -4.20
CA SER A 238 27.66 -22.17 -3.54
C SER A 238 27.40 -22.25 -2.04
N ASN A 239 27.24 -21.11 -1.39
CA ASN A 239 26.94 -21.04 0.05
C ASN A 239 25.58 -21.66 0.38
N ALA A 240 24.54 -21.37 -0.41
CA ALA A 240 23.20 -21.95 -0.21
C ALA A 240 23.22 -23.49 -0.28
N LEU A 241 24.01 -24.06 -1.18
CA LEU A 241 24.16 -25.51 -1.32
C LEU A 241 24.98 -26.12 -0.18
N LYS A 242 25.99 -25.42 0.35
CA LYS A 242 26.78 -25.86 1.49
C LYS A 242 25.98 -25.84 2.80
N GLU A 243 25.26 -24.76 3.07
CA GLU A 243 24.46 -24.60 4.30
C GLU A 243 23.27 -25.57 4.35
N ASN A 244 22.57 -25.74 3.23
CA ASN A 244 21.42 -26.64 3.17
C ASN A 244 21.27 -27.25 1.77
N PRO A 245 21.86 -28.43 1.52
CA PRO A 245 21.81 -29.12 0.24
C PRO A 245 20.37 -29.41 -0.26
N LYS A 246 19.42 -29.58 0.67
CA LYS A 246 18.01 -29.87 0.38
C LYS A 246 17.17 -28.61 0.12
N LYS A 247 17.70 -27.40 0.36
CA LYS A 247 17.00 -26.15 0.10
C LYS A 247 16.82 -25.94 -1.41
N ARG A 248 15.65 -25.42 -1.81
CA ARG A 248 15.37 -25.10 -3.22
C ARG A 248 16.05 -23.80 -3.60
N ILE A 249 16.86 -23.82 -4.64
CA ILE A 249 17.48 -22.65 -5.24
C ILE A 249 16.46 -22.00 -6.20
N THR A 250 16.10 -20.76 -5.91
CA THR A 250 15.18 -19.96 -6.74
C THR A 250 15.83 -18.62 -7.09
N LYS A 251 15.37 -17.96 -8.16
CA LYS A 251 15.83 -16.62 -8.54
C LYS A 251 15.76 -15.65 -7.36
N SER A 252 14.60 -15.62 -6.70
CA SER A 252 14.33 -14.75 -5.56
C SER A 252 15.24 -15.07 -4.37
N LEU A 253 15.51 -16.34 -4.07
CA LEU A 253 16.43 -16.71 -2.98
C LEU A 253 17.82 -16.12 -3.21
N LEU A 254 18.40 -16.32 -4.40
CA LEU A 254 19.74 -15.83 -4.69
C LEU A 254 19.80 -14.30 -4.66
N LEU A 255 18.80 -13.62 -5.22
CA LEU A 255 18.70 -12.15 -5.19
C LEU A 255 18.57 -11.59 -3.76
N ILE A 256 17.83 -12.27 -2.87
CA ILE A 256 17.72 -11.92 -1.45
C ILE A 256 19.06 -12.07 -0.75
N MET A 257 19.79 -13.17 -1.01
CA MET A 257 21.09 -13.42 -0.39
C MET A 257 22.12 -12.33 -0.73
N VAL A 258 22.08 -11.79 -1.95
CA VAL A 258 22.96 -10.68 -2.37
C VAL A 258 22.39 -9.28 -2.07
N LYS A 259 21.13 -9.18 -1.60
CA LYS A 259 20.41 -7.93 -1.30
C LYS A 259 20.27 -7.00 -2.52
N LYS A 260 19.99 -7.58 -3.70
CA LYS A 260 19.92 -6.84 -4.98
C LYS A 260 18.56 -6.95 -5.68
N GLU A 261 17.51 -7.47 -5.03
CA GLU A 261 16.21 -7.78 -5.67
C GLU A 261 15.64 -6.59 -6.43
N LYS A 262 15.44 -5.46 -5.75
CA LYS A 262 14.86 -4.26 -6.35
C LYS A 262 15.72 -3.70 -7.48
N MET A 263 17.04 -3.75 -7.32
CA MET A 263 17.98 -3.23 -8.31
C MET A 263 17.96 -4.11 -9.57
N PHE A 264 17.93 -5.43 -9.38
CA PHE A 264 17.85 -6.39 -10.48
C PHE A 264 16.58 -6.19 -11.30
N TYR A 265 15.40 -6.22 -10.67
CA TYR A 265 14.12 -6.09 -11.38
C TYR A 265 13.97 -4.73 -12.08
N ASN A 266 14.51 -3.65 -11.51
CA ASN A 266 14.47 -2.33 -12.13
C ASN A 266 15.43 -2.18 -13.33
N ASN A 267 16.39 -3.10 -13.52
CA ASN A 267 17.44 -2.98 -14.53
C ASN A 267 17.68 -4.29 -15.30
N GLN A 268 16.68 -5.18 -15.34
CA GLN A 268 16.82 -6.54 -15.86
C GLN A 268 17.36 -6.58 -17.30
N GLU A 269 16.88 -5.68 -18.17
CA GLU A 269 17.33 -5.55 -19.57
C GLU A 269 18.84 -5.25 -19.70
N LYS A 270 19.45 -4.66 -18.67
CA LYS A 270 20.87 -4.27 -18.62
C LYS A 270 21.75 -5.33 -17.94
N LEU A 271 21.16 -6.32 -17.30
CA LEU A 271 21.82 -7.36 -16.49
C LEU A 271 21.63 -8.74 -17.14
N LYS A 272 22.02 -8.85 -18.41
CA LYS A 272 21.76 -10.04 -19.24
C LYS A 272 22.45 -11.29 -18.70
N ASN A 273 23.70 -11.18 -18.24
CA ASN A 273 24.42 -12.33 -17.72
C ASN A 273 23.81 -12.82 -16.41
N CYS A 274 23.41 -11.90 -15.52
CA CYS A 274 22.68 -12.26 -14.31
C CYS A 274 21.32 -12.92 -14.62
N GLU A 275 20.54 -12.39 -15.57
CA GLU A 275 19.25 -12.98 -15.95
C GLU A 275 19.41 -14.39 -16.54
N GLU A 276 20.39 -14.57 -17.43
CA GLU A 276 20.70 -15.88 -18.01
C GLU A 276 21.12 -16.88 -16.92
N TYR A 277 22.02 -16.47 -16.02
CA TYR A 277 22.45 -17.31 -14.90
C TYR A 277 21.28 -17.68 -13.99
N LEU A 278 20.48 -16.72 -13.54
CA LEU A 278 19.33 -16.97 -12.68
C LEU A 278 18.29 -17.87 -13.36
N SER A 279 18.10 -17.73 -14.68
CA SER A 279 17.22 -18.59 -15.47
C SER A 279 17.77 -20.01 -15.62
N LYS A 280 19.08 -20.19 -15.80
CA LYS A 280 19.69 -21.52 -15.88
C LYS A 280 19.78 -22.24 -14.53
N THR A 281 19.88 -21.49 -13.43
CA THR A 281 20.19 -22.06 -12.11
C THR A 281 18.98 -22.25 -11.20
N HIS A 282 17.82 -21.67 -11.54
CA HIS A 282 16.62 -21.87 -10.73
C HIS A 282 16.12 -23.32 -10.84
N GLU A 283 15.76 -23.92 -9.71
CA GLU A 283 15.27 -25.29 -9.68
C GLU A 283 13.75 -25.32 -9.84
N SER A 284 13.24 -26.18 -10.74
CA SER A 284 11.82 -26.50 -10.80
C SER A 284 11.38 -27.26 -9.53
N LYS A 285 10.06 -27.29 -9.24
CA LYS A 285 9.53 -28.08 -8.11
C LYS A 285 9.84 -29.58 -8.28
N TYR A 286 9.83 -30.07 -9.51
CA TYR A 286 10.16 -31.45 -9.84
C TYR A 286 11.63 -31.76 -9.51
N PHE A 287 12.57 -30.97 -10.03
CA PHE A 287 14.00 -31.19 -9.78
C PHE A 287 14.36 -31.03 -8.31
N HIS A 288 13.73 -30.09 -7.61
CA HIS A 288 13.90 -29.97 -6.15
C HIS A 288 13.47 -31.23 -5.38
N ARG A 289 12.37 -31.87 -5.79
CA ARG A 289 11.92 -33.14 -5.18
C ARG A 289 12.88 -34.29 -5.52
N LYS A 290 13.28 -34.42 -6.79
CA LYS A 290 14.27 -35.41 -7.23
C LYS A 290 15.59 -35.27 -6.46
N LYS A 291 16.11 -34.04 -6.32
CA LYS A 291 17.29 -33.75 -5.50
C LYS A 291 17.14 -34.23 -4.06
N ARG A 292 16.01 -33.92 -3.41
CA ARG A 292 15.75 -34.36 -2.03
C ARG A 292 15.65 -35.89 -1.89
N LEU A 293 15.09 -36.58 -2.88
CA LEU A 293 15.09 -38.06 -2.90
C LEU A 293 16.52 -38.60 -2.93
N VAL A 294 17.32 -38.16 -3.91
CA VAL A 294 18.69 -38.64 -4.08
C VAL A 294 19.56 -38.34 -2.85
N ILE A 295 19.50 -37.10 -2.33
CA ILE A 295 20.26 -36.72 -1.12
C ILE A 295 19.82 -37.56 0.07
N SER A 296 18.52 -37.75 0.28
CA SER A 296 18.04 -38.53 1.43
C SER A 296 18.40 -40.02 1.32
N ALA A 297 18.42 -40.57 0.10
CA ALA A 297 18.88 -41.94 -0.14
C ALA A 297 20.37 -42.10 0.16
N LEU A 298 21.21 -41.14 -0.26
CA LEU A 298 22.63 -41.12 0.06
C LEU A 298 22.86 -41.05 1.58
N GLU A 299 22.18 -40.15 2.27
CA GLU A 299 22.24 -40.05 3.73
C GLU A 299 21.82 -41.36 4.43
N MET A 300 20.76 -42.04 3.97
CA MET A 300 20.35 -43.33 4.54
C MET A 300 21.38 -44.42 4.30
N LYS A 301 22.03 -44.40 3.13
CA LYS A 301 23.09 -45.35 2.79
C LYS A 301 24.32 -45.14 3.69
N ASP A 302 24.71 -43.88 3.93
CA ASP A 302 25.81 -43.53 4.83
C ASP A 302 25.49 -43.93 6.28
N GLU A 303 24.23 -43.79 6.70
CA GLU A 303 23.72 -44.24 8.00
C GLU A 303 23.50 -45.76 8.10
N LYS A 304 23.73 -46.53 7.01
CA LYS A 304 23.41 -47.98 6.91
C LYS A 304 21.96 -48.32 7.26
N ALA A 305 21.03 -47.40 7.03
CA ALA A 305 19.61 -47.60 7.30
C ALA A 305 18.92 -48.35 6.15
N GLU A 306 17.90 -49.15 6.49
CA GLU A 306 17.06 -49.81 5.49
C GLU A 306 16.24 -48.78 4.69
N ILE A 307 16.38 -48.84 3.36
CA ILE A 307 15.69 -47.93 2.44
C ILE A 307 14.43 -48.60 1.92
N THR A 308 13.29 -48.24 2.50
CA THR A 308 11.96 -48.60 1.98
C THR A 308 11.31 -47.42 1.27
N TYR A 309 10.27 -47.67 0.49
CA TYR A 309 9.55 -46.63 -0.24
C TYR A 309 9.06 -45.49 0.68
N TRP A 310 8.43 -45.85 1.80
CA TRP A 310 7.87 -44.86 2.73
C TRP A 310 8.93 -44.18 3.60
N THR A 311 10.00 -44.88 4.01
CA THR A 311 11.07 -44.27 4.81
C THR A 311 11.86 -43.25 4.00
N LEU A 312 12.11 -43.53 2.72
CA LEU A 312 12.77 -42.59 1.80
C LEU A 312 11.92 -41.33 1.56
N LEU A 313 10.63 -41.47 1.25
CA LEU A 313 9.73 -40.33 1.06
C LEU A 313 9.63 -39.45 2.31
N ARG A 314 9.60 -40.08 3.48
CA ARG A 314 9.57 -39.38 4.78
C ARG A 314 10.85 -38.58 5.00
N LYS A 315 12.03 -39.18 4.82
CA LYS A 315 13.33 -38.49 4.98
C LYS A 315 13.54 -37.38 3.94
N ALA A 316 13.02 -37.56 2.73
CA ALA A 316 13.01 -36.51 1.69
C ALA A 316 11.96 -35.40 1.94
N GLY A 317 11.02 -35.62 2.85
CA GLY A 317 9.92 -34.68 3.14
C GLY A 317 9.00 -34.47 1.93
N ILE A 318 8.63 -35.55 1.23
CA ILE A 318 7.77 -35.53 0.05
C ILE A 318 6.44 -36.22 0.38
N ARG A 319 5.34 -35.48 0.23
CA ARG A 319 3.98 -36.02 0.40
C ARG A 319 3.55 -36.77 -0.86
N LYS A 320 2.69 -37.78 -0.68
CA LYS A 320 2.16 -38.64 -1.76
C LYS A 320 1.54 -37.86 -2.93
N GLU A 321 0.80 -36.80 -2.62
CA GLU A 321 0.13 -35.90 -3.58
C GLU A 321 1.07 -35.08 -4.47
N TYR A 322 2.38 -35.11 -4.19
CA TYR A 322 3.39 -34.41 -4.97
C TYR A 322 4.27 -35.34 -5.81
N LEU A 323 3.97 -36.63 -5.81
CA LEU A 323 4.64 -37.63 -6.63
C LEU A 323 3.99 -37.70 -8.00
N ASN A 324 4.79 -37.49 -9.04
CA ASN A 324 4.41 -37.81 -10.42
C ASN A 324 5.00 -39.17 -10.81
N TYR A 325 4.63 -39.66 -12.00
CA TYR A 325 5.10 -40.95 -12.51
C TYR A 325 6.63 -41.11 -12.40
N GLU A 326 7.39 -40.12 -12.87
CA GLU A 326 8.86 -40.17 -12.84
C GLU A 326 9.43 -40.24 -11.41
N LEU A 327 8.93 -39.44 -10.47
CA LEU A 327 9.38 -39.49 -9.07
C LEU A 327 9.05 -40.84 -8.43
N ILE A 328 7.92 -41.46 -8.79
CA ILE A 328 7.57 -42.81 -8.33
C ILE A 328 8.58 -43.83 -8.86
N GLN A 329 8.90 -43.77 -10.16
CA GLN A 329 9.88 -44.69 -10.77
C GLN A 329 11.28 -44.51 -10.15
N ILE A 330 11.72 -43.27 -9.95
CA ILE A 330 12.99 -42.98 -9.28
C ILE A 330 13.00 -43.54 -7.86
N THR A 331 11.92 -43.33 -7.08
CA THR A 331 11.84 -43.83 -5.70
C THR A 331 11.88 -45.36 -5.66
N LYS A 332 11.14 -46.04 -6.55
CA LYS A 332 11.18 -47.51 -6.67
C LYS A 332 12.56 -48.02 -7.11
N GLY A 333 13.18 -47.36 -8.09
CA GLY A 333 14.51 -47.72 -8.55
C GLY A 333 15.59 -47.57 -7.48
N ILE A 334 15.49 -46.54 -6.62
CA ILE A 334 16.39 -46.38 -5.47
C ILE A 334 16.21 -47.52 -4.47
N VAL A 335 14.97 -47.88 -4.12
CA VAL A 335 14.66 -48.96 -3.18
C VAL A 335 15.14 -50.32 -3.71
N ASN A 336 14.98 -50.57 -5.01
CA ASN A 336 15.35 -51.84 -5.64
C ASN A 336 16.83 -51.90 -6.07
N GLY A 337 17.61 -50.85 -5.82
CA GLY A 337 19.03 -50.78 -6.22
C GLY A 337 19.28 -50.62 -7.72
N THR A 338 18.25 -50.38 -8.55
CA THR A 338 18.37 -50.21 -10.00
C THR A 338 18.60 -48.76 -10.44
N PHE A 339 18.56 -47.81 -9.49
CA PHE A 339 18.87 -46.40 -9.74
C PHE A 339 20.28 -46.03 -9.26
N GLU A 340 21.09 -45.50 -10.16
CA GLU A 340 22.45 -45.06 -9.84
C GLU A 340 22.43 -43.81 -8.93
N LEU A 341 22.84 -43.99 -7.68
CA LEU A 341 22.98 -42.91 -6.70
C LEU A 341 24.33 -42.23 -6.87
N SER A 342 24.41 -41.24 -7.77
CA SER A 342 25.60 -40.41 -7.95
C SER A 342 25.32 -38.94 -7.71
N ARG A 343 26.36 -38.17 -7.33
CA ARG A 343 26.26 -36.69 -7.34
C ARG A 343 25.96 -36.16 -8.74
N GLN A 344 26.34 -36.88 -9.80
CA GLN A 344 25.99 -36.54 -11.19
C GLN A 344 24.48 -36.71 -11.48
N ALA A 345 23.77 -37.58 -10.76
CA ALA A 345 22.30 -37.67 -10.82
C ALA A 345 21.59 -36.38 -10.37
N LEU A 346 22.30 -35.48 -9.67
CA LEU A 346 21.86 -34.13 -9.30
C LEU A 346 22.18 -33.07 -10.37
N ILE A 347 23.10 -33.35 -11.30
CA ILE A 347 23.71 -32.36 -12.21
C ILE A 347 22.94 -32.22 -13.54
N LYS A 348 22.11 -33.19 -13.91
CA LYS A 348 21.17 -33.04 -15.04
C LYS A 348 19.97 -32.19 -14.63
N THR A 349 20.19 -30.90 -14.42
CA THR A 349 19.14 -29.91 -14.15
C THR A 349 19.42 -28.61 -14.90
N ALA A 350 18.91 -28.53 -16.12
CA ALA A 350 18.33 -27.34 -16.72
C ALA A 350 17.10 -27.82 -17.50
#